data_AF-A0A2N1R212-F1
#
_entry.id   AF-A0A2N1R212-F1
#
_cell.length_a   1.000
_cell.length_b   1.000
_cell.length_c   1.000
_cell.angle_alpha   90.00
_cell.angle_beta   90.00
_cell.angle_gamma   90.00
#
_symmetry.space_group_name_H-M   'P 1'
#
loop_
_entity.id
_entity.type
_entity.pdbx_description
1 polymer ?
#
loop_
_entity_poly.entity_id
_entity_poly.type
_entity_poly.pdbx_seq_one_letter_code
_entity_poly.pdbx_strand_id
1 'polypeptide(L)'
;MMVLAGESLARWAFDRGLPFPYYSQEAPLSREGMPEGLAGEFAKRRLMKAGMAGVQPRAHQGLGVTMYAQATSPLRRYGDLLGHQQARATLAAAAGRAGYPPLPADELSMSLARAAAGNQGVRKAERQSTMHWTIAWLQARPGWEADAVVVQAGSGDTLLYVPEAGLETKLRSSGLELNSIVRIRFQKADIARLEVQFSLI
;
A
#
# COMPACT_ATOMS: atom_id res chain seq x y z
N MET A 1 17.20 -6.34 1.65
CA MET A 1 17.94 -5.37 2.47
C MET A 1 17.05 -4.51 3.38
N MET A 2 16.00 -3.83 2.89
CA MET A 2 15.19 -2.94 3.75
C MET A 2 14.33 -3.66 4.80
N VAL A 3 13.71 -4.79 4.44
CA VAL A 3 12.92 -5.60 5.40
C VAL A 3 13.82 -6.11 6.53
N LEU A 4 15.01 -6.61 6.20
CA LEU A 4 16.02 -7.02 7.17
C LEU A 4 16.41 -5.87 8.11
N ALA A 5 16.67 -4.67 7.60
CA ALA A 5 16.97 -3.51 8.43
C ALA A 5 15.83 -3.17 9.40
N GLY A 6 14.57 -3.22 8.91
CA GLY A 6 13.40 -2.97 9.74
C GLY A 6 13.14 -4.05 10.79
N GLU A 7 13.37 -5.32 10.47
CA GLU A 7 13.29 -6.42 11.43
C GLU A 7 14.40 -6.31 12.49
N SER A 8 15.66 -6.08 12.08
CA SER A 8 16.78 -5.93 13.01
C SER A 8 16.58 -4.77 13.97
N LEU A 9 16.09 -3.63 13.49
CA LEU A 9 15.84 -2.47 14.35
C LEU A 9 14.66 -2.72 15.31
N ALA A 10 13.62 -3.41 14.85
CA ALA A 10 12.50 -3.80 15.69
C ALA A 10 12.95 -4.72 16.83
N ARG A 11 13.77 -5.74 16.51
CA ARG A 11 14.36 -6.64 17.52
C ARG A 11 15.25 -5.88 18.50
N TRP A 12 16.13 -5.02 17.98
CA TRP A 12 17.01 -4.19 18.81
C TRP A 12 16.25 -3.33 19.82
N ALA A 13 15.12 -2.75 19.41
CA ALA A 13 14.25 -1.94 20.27
C ALA A 13 13.49 -2.81 21.29
N PHE A 14 12.97 -3.96 20.85
CA PHE A 14 12.26 -4.91 21.70
C PHE A 14 13.14 -5.44 22.84
N ASP A 15 14.37 -5.86 22.53
CA ASP A 15 15.34 -6.37 23.52
C ASP A 15 15.69 -5.34 24.59
N ARG A 16 15.41 -4.05 24.34
CA ARG A 16 15.66 -2.92 25.24
C ARG A 16 14.41 -2.40 25.94
N GLY A 17 13.24 -3.00 25.69
CA GLY A 17 11.96 -2.51 26.20
C GLY A 17 11.60 -1.11 25.71
N LEU A 18 12.13 -0.70 24.55
CA LEU A 18 11.95 0.65 24.00
C LEU A 18 10.58 0.75 23.30
N PRO A 19 9.73 1.73 23.64
CA PRO A 19 8.57 2.08 22.82
C PRO A 19 9.04 2.46 21.41
N PHE A 20 8.56 1.72 20.40
CA PHE A 20 9.06 1.83 19.03
C PHE A 20 7.92 1.77 18.01
N PRO A 21 8.04 2.42 16.83
CA PRO A 21 7.00 2.39 15.80
C PRO A 21 6.99 1.07 15.03
N TYR A 22 6.52 0.01 15.68
CA TYR A 22 6.30 -1.28 15.05
C TYR A 22 5.21 -1.17 13.98
N TYR A 23 5.34 -1.97 12.92
CA TYR A 23 4.39 -2.04 11.83
C TYR A 23 3.99 -3.49 11.60
N SER A 24 2.70 -3.76 11.71
CA SER A 24 2.14 -5.11 11.72
C SER A 24 1.03 -5.25 10.69
N GLN A 25 0.71 -6.49 10.35
CA GLN A 25 -0.41 -6.82 9.48
C GLN A 25 -0.97 -8.15 9.93
N GLU A 26 -2.26 -8.17 10.24
CA GLU A 26 -2.99 -9.38 10.59
C GLU A 26 -3.04 -10.36 9.42
N ALA A 27 -3.40 -11.61 9.74
CA ALA A 27 -3.57 -12.63 8.71
C ALA A 27 -4.66 -12.20 7.72
N PRO A 28 -4.47 -12.47 6.41
CA PRO A 28 -5.52 -12.26 5.44
C PRO A 28 -6.71 -13.18 5.75
N LEU A 29 -7.86 -12.86 5.17
CA LEU A 29 -8.97 -13.82 5.11
C LEU A 29 -8.56 -15.07 4.29
N SER A 30 -9.34 -16.16 4.40
CA SER A 30 -9.04 -17.43 3.73
C SER A 30 -8.72 -17.23 2.25
N ARG A 31 -7.66 -17.89 1.79
CA ARG A 31 -7.13 -17.82 0.42
C ARG A 31 -7.56 -19.01 -0.43
N GLU A 32 -8.47 -19.83 0.07
CA GLU A 32 -8.96 -21.03 -0.60
C GLU A 32 -9.75 -20.69 -1.86
N GLY A 33 -9.64 -21.53 -2.90
CA GLY A 33 -10.44 -21.41 -4.12
C GLY A 33 -10.10 -20.19 -5.00
N MET A 34 -8.96 -19.53 -4.78
CA MET A 34 -8.54 -18.43 -5.65
C MET A 34 -8.10 -18.97 -7.01
N PRO A 35 -8.48 -18.31 -8.13
CA PRO A 35 -7.98 -18.69 -9.44
C PRO A 35 -6.46 -18.52 -9.51
N GLU A 36 -5.81 -19.25 -10.41
CA GLU A 36 -4.41 -18.98 -10.75
C GLU A 36 -4.27 -17.67 -11.54
N GLY A 37 -3.03 -17.23 -11.79
CA GLY A 37 -2.75 -16.04 -12.59
C GLY A 37 -3.06 -14.71 -11.90
N LEU A 38 -3.17 -13.66 -12.70
CA LEU A 38 -3.28 -12.29 -12.22
C LEU A 38 -4.59 -12.02 -11.47
N ALA A 39 -5.70 -12.63 -11.89
CA ALA A 39 -6.97 -12.55 -11.18
C ALA A 39 -6.83 -13.09 -9.74
N GLY A 40 -6.07 -14.16 -9.55
CA GLY A 40 -5.72 -14.73 -8.26
C GLY A 40 -4.93 -13.77 -7.38
N GLU A 41 -3.91 -13.13 -7.94
CA GLU A 41 -3.10 -12.14 -7.21
C GLU A 41 -3.89 -10.89 -6.82
N PHE A 42 -4.81 -10.44 -7.69
CA PHE A 42 -5.75 -9.36 -7.37
C PHE A 42 -6.71 -9.74 -6.23
N ALA A 43 -7.24 -10.96 -6.27
CA ALA A 43 -8.10 -11.47 -5.21
C ALA A 43 -7.33 -11.59 -3.88
N LYS A 44 -6.12 -12.18 -3.90
CA LYS A 44 -5.22 -12.26 -2.73
C LYS A 44 -4.97 -10.88 -2.12
N ARG A 45 -4.67 -9.86 -2.94
CA ARG A 45 -4.45 -8.48 -2.48
C ARG A 45 -5.67 -7.92 -1.74
N ARG A 46 -6.89 -8.18 -2.23
CA ARG A 46 -8.14 -7.68 -1.62
C ARG A 46 -8.47 -8.34 -0.28
N LEU A 47 -7.97 -9.55 -0.03
CA LEU A 47 -8.17 -10.29 1.22
C LEU A 47 -7.17 -9.89 2.31
N MET A 48 -6.12 -9.14 1.96
CA MET A 48 -5.16 -8.64 2.94
C MET A 48 -5.77 -7.58 3.84
N LYS A 49 -5.49 -7.66 5.14
CA LYS A 49 -5.81 -6.60 6.11
C LYS A 49 -4.88 -5.40 5.90
N ALA A 50 -5.36 -4.21 6.20
CA ALA A 50 -4.51 -3.03 6.22
C ALA A 50 -3.41 -3.18 7.28
N GLY A 51 -2.20 -2.75 6.96
CA GLY A 51 -1.13 -2.69 7.95
C GLY A 51 -1.35 -1.57 8.95
N MET A 52 -0.96 -1.80 10.20
CA MET A 52 -1.15 -0.90 11.34
C MET A 52 0.18 -0.59 12.02
N ALA A 53 0.42 0.69 12.27
CA ALA A 53 1.51 1.14 13.12
C ALA A 53 1.07 1.14 14.58
N GLY A 54 1.97 0.75 15.48
CA GLY A 54 1.71 0.75 16.92
C GLY A 54 3.00 0.65 17.72
N VAL A 55 2.86 0.78 19.04
CA VAL A 55 4.00 0.77 19.97
C VAL A 55 4.32 -0.62 20.52
N GLN A 56 3.47 -1.60 20.21
CA GLN A 56 3.65 -2.99 20.61
C GLN A 56 4.03 -3.84 19.40
N PRO A 57 4.99 -4.76 19.56
CA PRO A 57 5.38 -5.66 18.48
C PRO A 57 4.27 -6.65 18.16
N ARG A 58 3.98 -6.81 16.87
CA ARG A 58 3.07 -7.84 16.35
C ARG A 58 3.62 -8.35 15.02
N ALA A 59 3.23 -9.57 14.65
CA ALA A 59 3.64 -10.17 13.40
C ALA A 59 3.12 -9.37 12.19
N HIS A 60 3.90 -9.42 11.10
CA HIS A 60 3.49 -8.90 9.81
C HIS A 60 3.30 -10.05 8.84
N GLN A 61 2.06 -10.53 8.72
CA GLN A 61 1.74 -11.75 7.98
C GLN A 61 2.11 -11.68 6.51
N GLY A 62 1.84 -10.55 5.84
CA GLY A 62 2.23 -10.37 4.43
C GLY A 62 3.75 -10.34 4.17
N LEU A 63 4.58 -10.18 5.21
CA LEU A 63 6.03 -10.17 5.11
C LEU A 63 6.67 -11.46 5.67
N GLY A 64 5.92 -12.29 6.38
CA GLY A 64 6.44 -13.51 7.00
C GLY A 64 7.38 -13.27 8.18
N VAL A 65 7.32 -12.09 8.83
CA VAL A 65 8.19 -11.74 9.97
C VAL A 65 7.39 -11.62 11.26
N THR A 66 7.97 -12.06 12.38
CA THR A 66 7.33 -12.02 13.71
C THR A 66 7.29 -10.62 14.31
N MET A 67 8.18 -9.74 13.85
CA MET A 67 8.28 -8.36 14.32
C MET A 67 8.92 -7.49 13.24
N TYR A 68 8.40 -6.27 13.06
CA TYR A 68 8.89 -5.37 12.03
C TYR A 68 8.66 -3.92 12.43
N ALA A 69 9.59 -3.04 12.05
CA ALA A 69 9.46 -1.60 12.15
C ALA A 69 9.89 -0.97 10.84
N GLN A 70 9.19 0.07 10.41
CA GLN A 70 9.60 0.84 9.25
C GLN A 70 10.65 1.86 9.71
N ALA A 71 11.82 1.88 9.05
CA ALA A 71 12.95 2.71 9.49
C ALA A 71 13.87 3.21 8.38
N THR A 72 13.57 2.87 7.12
CA THR A 72 14.47 3.09 5.99
C THR A 72 14.07 4.26 5.10
N SER A 73 13.11 5.08 5.53
CA SER A 73 12.62 6.24 4.78
C SER A 73 12.20 7.42 5.68
N PRO A 74 13.02 7.87 6.65
CA PRO A 74 12.68 8.94 7.59
C PRO A 74 12.38 10.30 6.92
N LEU A 75 12.88 10.53 5.70
CA LEU A 75 12.62 11.77 4.96
C LEU A 75 11.17 11.88 4.43
N ARG A 76 10.48 10.75 4.28
CA ARG A 76 9.13 10.70 3.65
C ARG A 76 8.08 9.97 4.48
N ARG A 77 8.46 9.34 5.59
CA ARG A 77 7.55 8.68 6.52
C ARG A 77 7.84 9.13 7.94
N TYR A 78 6.85 9.77 8.56
CA TYR A 78 6.98 10.28 9.91
C TYR A 78 7.23 9.16 10.94
N GLY A 79 6.62 7.98 10.76
CA GLY A 79 6.88 6.81 11.61
C GLY A 79 8.35 6.39 11.61
N ASP A 80 9.01 6.41 10.45
CA ASP A 80 10.44 6.11 10.35
C ASP A 80 11.28 7.16 11.10
N LEU A 81 10.91 8.44 11.00
CA LEU A 81 11.57 9.52 11.73
C LEU A 81 11.45 9.33 13.25
N LEU A 82 10.26 8.98 13.74
CA LEU A 82 10.05 8.66 15.16
C LEU A 82 10.93 7.49 15.61
N GLY A 83 11.07 6.46 14.78
CA GLY A 83 11.96 5.32 15.06
C GLY A 83 13.42 5.75 15.17
N HIS A 84 13.88 6.64 14.28
CA HIS A 84 15.22 7.22 14.36
C HIS A 84 15.41 8.06 15.63
N GLN A 85 14.43 8.85 16.02
CA GLN A 85 14.48 9.67 17.24
C GLN A 85 14.57 8.79 18.49
N GLN A 86 13.71 7.77 18.60
CA GLN A 86 13.73 6.79 19.70
C GLN A 86 15.08 6.07 19.81
N ALA A 87 15.62 5.60 18.67
CA ALA A 87 16.91 4.91 18.64
C ALA A 87 18.07 5.85 19.04
N ARG A 88 18.10 7.07 18.50
CA ARG A 88 19.15 8.05 18.80
C ARG A 88 19.13 8.52 20.25
N ALA A 89 17.95 8.77 20.82
CA ALA A 89 17.79 9.12 22.23
C ALA A 89 18.36 8.02 23.14
N THR A 90 17.99 6.78 22.86
CA THR A 90 18.46 5.60 23.61
C THR A 90 19.97 5.42 23.52
N LEU A 91 20.54 5.54 22.32
CA LEU A 91 21.99 5.43 22.11
C LEU A 91 22.78 6.59 22.76
N ALA A 92 22.24 7.80 22.74
CA ALA A 92 22.86 8.95 23.41
C ALA A 92 22.90 8.76 24.92
N ALA A 93 21.79 8.32 25.53
CA ALA A 93 21.72 8.01 26.95
C ALA A 93 22.71 6.90 27.35
N ALA A 94 22.78 5.81 26.58
CA ALA A 94 23.73 4.73 26.81
C ALA A 94 25.21 5.17 26.71
N ALA A 95 25.49 6.21 25.92
CA ALA A 95 26.82 6.81 25.78
C ALA A 95 27.10 7.93 26.79
N GLY A 96 26.21 8.17 27.78
CA GLY A 96 26.36 9.25 28.76
C GLY A 96 26.28 10.66 28.16
N ARG A 97 25.69 10.81 26.97
CA ARG A 97 25.55 12.11 26.29
C ARG A 97 24.21 12.76 26.66
N ALA A 98 24.23 14.07 26.85
CA ALA A 98 23.02 14.86 27.02
C ALA A 98 22.13 14.77 25.77
N GLY A 99 20.82 14.60 25.97
CA GLY A 99 19.85 14.50 24.89
C GLY A 99 18.43 14.38 25.44
N TYR A 100 17.45 14.48 24.55
CA TYR A 100 16.05 14.24 24.90
C TYR A 100 15.82 12.75 25.20
N PRO A 101 14.99 12.42 26.20
CA PRO A 101 14.62 11.03 26.45
C PRO A 101 13.78 10.46 25.29
N PRO A 102 13.76 9.12 25.12
CA PRO A 102 12.75 8.41 24.36
C PRO A 102 11.33 8.91 24.69
N LEU A 103 10.47 9.07 23.67
CA LEU A 103 9.07 9.42 23.93
C LEU A 103 8.39 8.25 24.66
N PRO A 104 7.53 8.53 25.65
CA PRO A 104 6.64 7.56 26.25
C PRO A 104 5.73 6.85 25.23
N ALA A 105 5.26 5.65 25.57
CA ALA A 105 4.50 4.80 24.66
C ALA A 105 3.16 5.43 24.22
N ASP A 106 2.49 6.15 25.09
CA ASP A 106 1.24 6.87 24.82
C ASP A 106 1.45 8.05 23.84
N GLU A 107 2.50 8.85 24.05
CA GLU A 107 2.86 9.95 23.16
C GLU A 107 3.28 9.45 21.77
N LEU A 108 4.09 8.38 21.72
CA LEU A 108 4.48 7.74 20.47
C LEU A 108 3.26 7.17 19.72
N SER A 109 2.35 6.49 20.44
CA SER A 109 1.12 5.95 19.88
C SER A 109 0.23 7.05 19.29
N MET A 110 0.05 8.15 20.01
CA MET A 110 -0.71 9.31 19.54
C MET A 110 -0.08 9.94 18.28
N SER A 111 1.24 10.03 18.24
CA SER A 111 1.99 10.55 17.09
C SER A 111 1.83 9.66 15.85
N LEU A 112 1.88 8.34 16.03
CA LEU A 112 1.64 7.37 14.95
C LEU A 112 0.20 7.42 14.43
N ALA A 113 -0.79 7.56 15.32
CA ALA A 113 -2.19 7.70 14.92
C ALA A 113 -2.42 8.96 14.08
N ARG A 114 -1.84 10.11 14.48
CA ARG A 114 -1.90 11.36 13.70
C ARG A 114 -1.25 11.21 12.33
N ALA A 115 -0.07 10.59 12.27
CA ALA A 115 0.62 10.33 11.02
C ALA A 115 -0.19 9.41 10.08
N ALA A 116 -0.80 8.36 10.63
CA ALA A 116 -1.65 7.44 9.86
C ALA A 116 -2.88 8.15 9.29
N ALA A 117 -3.54 9.02 10.07
CA ALA A 117 -4.69 9.80 9.63
C ALA A 117 -4.31 10.76 8.48
N GLY A 118 -3.21 11.51 8.62
CA GLY A 118 -2.72 12.40 7.56
C GLY A 118 -2.35 11.65 6.28
N ASN A 119 -1.74 10.47 6.42
CA ASN A 119 -1.31 9.65 5.28
C ASN A 119 -2.47 9.11 4.42
N GLN A 120 -3.69 8.97 4.99
CA GLN A 120 -4.87 8.62 4.19
C GLN A 120 -5.22 9.70 3.16
N GLY A 121 -5.16 10.97 3.57
CA GLY A 121 -5.38 12.11 2.69
C GLY A 121 -4.32 12.20 1.60
N VAL A 122 -3.03 12.06 1.98
CA VAL A 122 -1.91 12.06 1.03
C VAL A 122 -2.06 10.96 -0.02
N ARG A 123 -2.33 9.72 0.38
CA ARG A 123 -2.51 8.59 -0.54
C ARG A 123 -3.74 8.77 -1.45
N LYS A 124 -4.81 9.38 -0.95
CA LYS A 124 -5.99 9.69 -1.77
C LYS A 124 -5.62 10.70 -2.85
N ALA A 125 -4.96 11.79 -2.47
CA ALA A 125 -4.50 12.82 -3.40
C ALA A 125 -3.55 12.22 -4.46
N GLU A 126 -2.58 11.41 -4.04
CA GLU A 126 -1.64 10.73 -4.95
C GLU A 126 -2.35 9.85 -5.99
N ARG A 127 -3.33 9.04 -5.57
CA ARG A 127 -4.13 8.23 -6.51
C ARG A 127 -4.93 9.09 -7.48
N GLN A 128 -5.53 10.19 -7.00
CA GLN A 128 -6.30 11.10 -7.84
C GLN A 128 -5.40 11.84 -8.85
N SER A 129 -4.23 12.30 -8.42
CA SER A 129 -3.22 12.90 -9.31
C SER A 129 -2.72 11.90 -10.35
N THR A 130 -2.46 10.65 -9.94
CA THR A 130 -2.07 9.59 -10.88
C THR A 130 -3.14 9.37 -11.93
N MET A 131 -4.40 9.21 -11.52
CA MET A 131 -5.53 9.04 -12.45
C MET A 131 -5.71 10.25 -13.37
N HIS A 132 -5.55 11.47 -12.86
CA HIS A 132 -5.63 12.69 -13.66
C HIS A 132 -4.62 12.66 -14.81
N TRP A 133 -3.36 12.36 -14.51
CA TRP A 133 -2.31 12.32 -15.52
C TRP A 133 -2.44 11.12 -16.47
N THR A 134 -2.94 9.97 -15.99
CA THR A 134 -3.32 8.85 -16.86
C THR A 134 -4.42 9.25 -17.85
N ILE A 135 -5.45 9.97 -17.41
CA ILE A 135 -6.52 10.47 -18.28
C ILE A 135 -5.99 11.49 -19.29
N ALA A 136 -5.17 12.45 -18.85
CA ALA A 136 -4.56 13.42 -19.76
C ALA A 136 -3.70 12.73 -20.84
N TRP A 137 -2.95 11.69 -20.45
CA TRP A 137 -2.17 10.87 -21.37
C TRP A 137 -3.03 10.10 -22.38
N LEU A 138 -4.19 9.57 -21.97
CA LEU A 138 -5.17 8.90 -22.83
C LEU A 138 -5.86 9.88 -23.79
N GLN A 139 -6.28 11.05 -23.31
CA GLN A 139 -6.94 12.08 -24.12
C GLN A 139 -6.04 12.60 -25.25
N ALA A 140 -4.72 12.61 -25.04
CA ALA A 140 -3.74 12.92 -26.07
C ALA A 140 -3.58 11.81 -27.14
N ARG A 141 -4.24 10.66 -26.99
CA ARG A 141 -4.15 9.49 -27.89
C ARG A 141 -5.54 8.97 -28.29
N PRO A 142 -6.26 9.67 -29.19
CA PRO A 142 -7.53 9.20 -29.70
C PRO A 142 -7.41 7.81 -30.34
N GLY A 143 -8.34 6.92 -30.03
CA GLY A 143 -8.33 5.56 -30.56
C GLY A 143 -7.25 4.66 -29.99
N TRP A 144 -6.58 5.06 -28.89
CA TRP A 144 -5.63 4.18 -28.19
C TRP A 144 -6.27 2.84 -27.83
N GLU A 145 -5.54 1.76 -28.07
CA GLU A 145 -5.97 0.41 -27.80
C GLU A 145 -4.93 -0.31 -26.97
N ALA A 146 -5.38 -1.20 -26.09
CA ALA A 146 -4.49 -1.99 -25.27
C ALA A 146 -5.08 -3.36 -24.96
N ASP A 147 -4.19 -4.27 -24.59
CA ASP A 147 -4.56 -5.53 -23.98
C ASP A 147 -4.86 -5.30 -22.50
N ALA A 148 -5.96 -5.87 -22.04
CA ALA A 148 -6.38 -5.80 -20.65
C ALA A 148 -6.67 -7.21 -20.13
N VAL A 149 -6.29 -7.48 -18.88
CA VAL A 149 -6.51 -8.77 -18.23
C VAL A 149 -7.75 -8.68 -17.36
N VAL A 150 -8.66 -9.64 -17.51
CA VAL A 150 -9.84 -9.75 -16.66
C VAL A 150 -9.42 -10.25 -15.27
N VAL A 151 -9.48 -9.37 -14.27
CA VAL A 151 -9.04 -9.68 -12.89
C VAL A 151 -10.19 -9.92 -11.92
N GLN A 152 -11.40 -9.52 -12.29
CA GLN A 152 -12.62 -9.87 -11.56
C GLN A 152 -13.82 -9.88 -12.50
N ALA A 153 -14.49 -11.02 -12.62
CA ALA A 153 -15.77 -11.12 -13.31
C ALA A 153 -16.86 -10.43 -12.48
N GLY A 154 -17.82 -9.81 -13.16
CA GLY A 154 -19.03 -9.30 -12.51
C GLY A 154 -20.27 -9.60 -13.33
N SER A 155 -21.43 -9.60 -12.66
CA SER A 155 -22.74 -9.78 -13.29
C SER A 155 -23.20 -8.57 -14.12
N GLY A 156 -22.34 -7.56 -14.32
CA GLY A 156 -22.57 -6.40 -15.17
C GLY A 156 -21.30 -5.60 -15.43
N ASP A 157 -20.54 -5.28 -14.37
CA ASP A 157 -19.22 -4.64 -14.48
C ASP A 157 -18.10 -5.66 -14.25
N THR A 158 -17.24 -5.83 -15.24
CA THR A 158 -16.01 -6.63 -15.14
C THR A 158 -14.82 -5.72 -14.83
N LEU A 159 -14.00 -6.09 -13.84
CA LEU A 159 -12.77 -5.36 -13.51
C LEU A 159 -11.62 -5.85 -14.40
N LEU A 160 -10.99 -4.91 -15.07
CA LEU A 160 -9.84 -5.13 -15.93
C LEU A 160 -8.59 -4.47 -15.33
N TYR A 161 -7.44 -5.09 -15.53
CA TYR A 161 -6.15 -4.45 -15.35
C TYR A 161 -5.49 -4.25 -16.71
N VAL A 162 -5.08 -3.03 -17.01
CA VAL A 162 -4.42 -2.63 -18.27
C VAL A 162 -2.93 -2.42 -17.97
N PRO A 163 -2.05 -3.40 -18.26
CA PRO A 163 -0.66 -3.35 -17.81
C PRO A 163 0.12 -2.17 -18.37
N GLU A 164 -0.07 -1.84 -19.65
CA GLU A 164 0.64 -0.73 -20.32
C GLU A 164 0.39 0.63 -19.64
N ALA A 165 -0.82 0.85 -19.13
CA ALA A 165 -1.21 2.09 -18.46
C ALA A 165 -1.12 1.99 -16.92
N GLY A 166 -0.79 0.82 -16.36
CA GLY A 166 -0.87 0.56 -14.92
C GLY A 166 -2.26 0.83 -14.33
N LEU A 167 -3.32 0.63 -15.12
CA LEU A 167 -4.67 1.11 -14.84
C LEU A 167 -5.62 -0.02 -14.46
N GLU A 168 -6.32 0.13 -13.34
CA GLU A 168 -7.48 -0.70 -12.97
C GLU A 168 -8.76 0.02 -13.44
N THR A 169 -9.56 -0.61 -14.28
CA THR A 169 -10.79 0.00 -14.84
C THR A 169 -11.94 -0.98 -14.93
N LYS A 170 -13.16 -0.47 -14.91
CA LYS A 170 -14.38 -1.27 -15.08
C LYS A 170 -14.86 -1.20 -16.52
N LEU A 171 -15.25 -2.34 -17.05
CA LEU A 171 -15.90 -2.47 -18.33
C LEU A 171 -17.31 -3.01 -18.11
N ARG A 172 -18.32 -2.36 -18.70
CA ARG A 172 -19.70 -2.89 -18.74
C ARG A 172 -19.77 -4.05 -19.72
N SER A 173 -19.51 -5.24 -19.23
CA SER A 173 -19.51 -6.50 -19.97
C SER A 173 -19.64 -7.64 -18.98
N SER A 174 -20.37 -8.68 -19.37
CA SER A 174 -20.56 -9.91 -18.61
C SER A 174 -20.06 -11.11 -19.40
N GLY A 175 -19.77 -12.21 -18.71
CA GLY A 175 -19.33 -13.47 -19.34
C GLY A 175 -17.87 -13.49 -19.78
N LEU A 176 -17.06 -12.52 -19.36
CA LEU A 176 -15.61 -12.56 -19.58
C LEU A 176 -14.94 -13.47 -18.55
N GLU A 177 -14.12 -14.40 -19.05
CA GLU A 177 -13.40 -15.37 -18.23
C GLU A 177 -12.26 -14.71 -17.45
N LEU A 178 -12.04 -15.13 -16.20
CA LEU A 178 -10.91 -14.65 -15.39
C LEU A 178 -9.58 -14.98 -16.07
N ASN A 179 -8.62 -14.06 -15.99
CA ASN A 179 -7.31 -14.11 -16.65
C ASN A 179 -7.34 -14.07 -18.18
N SER A 180 -8.51 -14.03 -18.83
CA SER A 180 -8.56 -13.80 -20.27
C SER A 180 -8.01 -12.42 -20.60
N ILE A 181 -7.32 -12.33 -21.74
CA ILE A 181 -6.85 -11.07 -22.31
C ILE A 181 -7.94 -10.60 -23.28
N VAL A 182 -8.39 -9.37 -23.08
CA VAL A 182 -9.34 -8.70 -23.96
C VAL A 182 -8.70 -7.45 -24.55
N ARG A 183 -9.00 -7.17 -25.82
CA ARG A 183 -8.58 -5.93 -26.46
C ARG A 183 -9.61 -4.84 -26.14
N ILE A 184 -9.13 -3.69 -25.69
CA ILE A 184 -9.98 -2.55 -25.37
C ILE A 184 -9.55 -1.31 -26.14
N ARG A 185 -10.50 -0.43 -26.47
CA ARG A 185 -10.26 0.90 -27.06
C ARG A 185 -10.69 2.00 -26.10
N PHE A 186 -9.85 3.01 -25.93
CA PHE A 186 -10.21 4.24 -25.24
C PHE A 186 -11.32 4.99 -26.00
N GLN A 187 -12.40 5.33 -25.29
CA GLN A 187 -13.56 6.02 -25.88
C GLN A 187 -13.59 7.50 -25.48
N LYS A 188 -13.71 7.75 -24.19
CA LYS A 188 -13.78 9.09 -23.61
C LYS A 188 -13.42 9.06 -22.13
N ALA A 189 -13.12 10.22 -21.57
CA ALA A 189 -12.89 10.40 -20.15
C ALA A 189 -13.48 11.73 -19.67
N ASP A 190 -13.94 11.74 -18.42
CA ASP A 190 -14.27 12.94 -17.67
C ASP A 190 -13.15 13.19 -16.66
N ILE A 191 -12.26 14.11 -16.99
CA ILE A 191 -11.08 14.41 -16.16
C ILE A 191 -11.46 15.10 -14.83
N ALA A 192 -12.59 15.80 -14.77
CA ALA A 192 -13.06 16.43 -13.55
C ALA A 192 -13.61 15.39 -12.56
N ARG A 193 -14.24 14.33 -13.08
CA ARG A 193 -14.72 13.19 -12.28
C ARG A 193 -13.68 12.08 -12.09
N LEU A 194 -12.57 12.13 -12.83
CA LEU A 194 -11.55 11.08 -12.90
C LEU A 194 -12.11 9.74 -13.38
N GLU A 195 -13.01 9.80 -14.36
CA GLU A 195 -13.67 8.64 -14.95
C GLU A 195 -13.18 8.41 -16.37
N VAL A 196 -12.94 7.15 -16.73
CA VAL A 196 -12.49 6.73 -18.04
C VAL A 196 -13.40 5.63 -18.58
N GLN A 197 -13.69 5.67 -19.88
CA GLN A 197 -14.53 4.70 -20.55
C GLN A 197 -13.77 4.01 -21.67
N PHE A 198 -13.92 2.69 -21.71
CA PHE A 198 -13.36 1.81 -22.73
C PHE A 198 -14.47 0.97 -23.36
N SER A 199 -14.23 0.49 -24.58
CA SER A 199 -15.05 -0.54 -25.24
C SER A 199 -14.20 -1.75 -25.56
N LEU A 200 -14.81 -2.92 -25.70
CA LEU A 200 -14.17 -4.08 -26.35
C LEU A 200 -13.96 -3.80 -27.84
N ILE A 201 -13.00 -4.51 -28.42
CA ILE A 201 -12.72 -4.57 -29.86
C ILE A 201 -12.89 -6.02 -30.32
#